data_AF-A0A925XK33-F1
#
_entry.id   AF-A0A925XK33-F1
#
_cell.length_a   1.000
_cell.length_b   1.000
_cell.length_c   1.000
_cell.angle_alpha   90.00
_cell.angle_beta   90.00
_cell.angle_gamma   90.00
#
_symmetry.space_group_name_H-M   'P 1'
#
loop_
_entity.id
_entity.type
_entity.pdbx_description
1 polymer ?
#
loop_
_entity_poly.entity_id
_entity_poly.type
_entity_poly.pdbx_seq_one_letter_code
_entity_poly.pdbx_strand_id
1 'polypeptide(L)'
;MARKKIGLIGAGNIGGELANLLLAKQLGDVVLFDIPAKESFAKGKALDLEQSSACSGADAKVTGTANWEDLAGSDVLIVTAGIPRKPGQSRDDLVGVNLPIIQNVADNAKKHCPDAFVIVISNPLDAMVYEFKRRTGAPREKVVGMAGVLDSA
;
A
#
# COMPACT_ATOMS: atom_id res chain seq x y z
N MET A 1 -21.06 2.54 12.97
CA MET A 1 -20.24 1.46 12.36
C MET A 1 -18.78 1.74 12.69
N ALA A 2 -17.95 0.73 12.85
CA ALA A 2 -16.51 0.95 13.03
C ALA A 2 -15.93 1.59 11.74
N ARG A 3 -15.02 2.55 11.91
CA ARG A 3 -14.33 3.20 10.78
C ARG A 3 -13.47 2.17 10.05
N LYS A 4 -13.39 2.27 8.72
CA LYS A 4 -12.59 1.37 7.90
C LYS A 4 -11.10 1.61 8.13
N LYS A 5 -10.30 0.54 8.10
CA LYS A 5 -8.85 0.58 8.25
C LYS A 5 -8.18 0.27 6.92
N ILE A 6 -7.29 1.16 6.47
CA ILE A 6 -6.63 1.10 5.17
C ILE A 6 -5.12 1.04 5.39
N GLY A 7 -4.50 -0.07 4.98
CA GLY A 7 -3.05 -0.22 5.00
C GLY A 7 -2.41 0.20 3.68
N LEU A 8 -1.46 1.12 3.73
CA LEU A 8 -0.68 1.55 2.57
C LEU A 8 0.72 0.95 2.68
N ILE A 9 1.04 0.01 1.80
CA ILE A 9 2.37 -0.63 1.76
C ILE A 9 3.26 0.19 0.84
N GLY A 10 4.22 0.91 1.43
CA GLY A 10 5.13 1.85 0.81
C GLY A 10 4.75 3.30 1.14
N ALA A 11 5.65 4.02 1.81
CA ALA A 11 5.45 5.41 2.22
C ALA A 11 6.00 6.43 1.20
N GLY A 12 6.34 5.99 -0.01
CA GLY A 12 6.86 6.83 -1.10
C GLY A 12 5.86 7.88 -1.60
N ASN A 13 6.13 8.47 -2.76
CA ASN A 13 5.28 9.55 -3.30
C ASN A 13 3.81 9.14 -3.48
N ILE A 14 3.56 7.96 -4.05
CA ILE A 14 2.20 7.44 -4.26
C ILE A 14 1.53 7.15 -2.92
N GLY A 15 2.20 6.45 -2.01
CA GLY A 15 1.64 6.12 -0.70
C GLY A 15 1.30 7.36 0.14
N GLY A 16 2.19 8.36 0.15
CA GLY A 16 1.94 9.62 0.84
C GLY A 16 0.75 10.40 0.27
N GLU A 17 0.64 10.50 -1.05
CA GLU A 17 -0.49 11.20 -1.69
C GLU A 17 -1.80 10.45 -1.49
N LEU A 18 -1.80 9.11 -1.59
CA LEU A 18 -2.96 8.31 -1.28
C LEU A 18 -3.40 8.50 0.18
N ALA A 19 -2.47 8.51 1.13
CA ALA A 19 -2.80 8.78 2.54
C ALA A 19 -3.48 10.15 2.68
N ASN A 20 -2.94 11.19 2.07
CA ASN A 20 -3.54 12.53 2.06
C ASN A 20 -4.98 12.52 1.52
N LEU A 21 -5.20 11.91 0.35
CA LEU A 21 -6.51 11.84 -0.28
C LEU A 21 -7.51 11.01 0.54
N LEU A 22 -7.08 9.91 1.15
CA LEU A 22 -7.91 9.06 2.01
C LEU A 22 -8.39 9.82 3.25
N LEU A 23 -7.50 10.61 3.87
CA LEU A 23 -7.81 11.44 5.03
C LEU A 23 -8.76 12.59 4.66
N ALA A 24 -8.45 13.32 3.59
CA ALA A 24 -9.25 14.44 3.10
C ALA A 24 -10.67 13.99 2.70
N LYS A 25 -10.82 12.77 2.16
CA LYS A 25 -12.12 12.19 1.81
C LYS A 25 -12.77 11.40 2.94
N GLN A 26 -12.13 11.31 4.11
CA GLN A 26 -12.65 10.64 5.30
C GLN A 26 -13.01 9.16 5.04
N LEU A 27 -12.24 8.46 4.21
CA LEU A 27 -12.56 7.10 3.76
C LEU A 27 -12.20 6.02 4.80
N GLY A 28 -11.29 6.31 5.71
CA GLY A 28 -10.86 5.39 6.76
C GLY A 28 -9.63 5.88 7.52
N ASP A 29 -9.30 5.16 8.59
CA ASP A 29 -8.02 5.32 9.29
C ASP A 29 -6.91 4.66 8.47
N VAL A 30 -5.77 5.33 8.37
CA VAL A 30 -4.67 4.97 7.48
C VAL A 30 -3.47 4.47 8.28
N VAL A 31 -2.91 3.34 7.86
CA VAL A 31 -1.61 2.85 8.37
C VAL A 31 -0.62 2.89 7.20
N LEU A 32 0.31 3.83 7.26
CA LEU A 32 1.38 4.01 6.28
C LEU A 32 2.58 3.14 6.68
N PHE A 33 2.76 2.04 5.97
CA PHE A 33 3.81 1.07 6.24
C PHE A 33 4.99 1.28 5.29
N ASP A 34 6.22 1.18 5.79
CA ASP A 34 7.41 1.02 4.96
C ASP A 34 8.39 0.04 5.62
N ILE A 35 9.44 -0.34 4.91
CA ILE A 35 10.47 -1.23 5.47
C ILE A 35 11.15 -0.59 6.69
N PRO A 36 11.76 -1.37 7.61
CA PRO A 36 12.42 -0.83 8.81
C PRO A 36 13.41 0.30 8.54
N ALA A 37 14.18 0.21 7.44
CA ALA A 37 15.12 1.25 7.02
C ALA A 37 14.45 2.61 6.65
N LYS A 38 13.13 2.61 6.44
CA LYS A 38 12.32 3.78 6.11
C LYS A 38 11.19 4.04 7.11
N GLU A 39 11.22 3.39 8.28
CA GLU A 39 10.19 3.56 9.31
C GLU A 39 10.04 5.03 9.73
N SER A 40 11.16 5.71 10.00
CA SER A 40 11.16 7.14 10.37
C SER A 40 10.57 8.02 9.28
N PHE A 41 10.74 7.64 8.01
CA PHE A 41 10.15 8.36 6.88
C PHE A 41 8.63 8.19 6.82
N ALA A 42 8.14 6.96 7.04
CA ALA A 42 6.71 6.69 7.15
C ALA A 42 6.07 7.43 8.33
N LYS A 43 6.72 7.42 9.50
CA LYS A 43 6.31 8.17 10.69
C LYS A 43 6.28 9.67 10.46
N GLY A 44 7.32 10.22 9.84
CA GLY A 44 7.39 11.64 9.50
C GLY A 44 6.24 12.07 8.58
N LYS A 45 5.98 11.32 7.51
CA LYS A 45 4.85 11.59 6.62
C LYS A 45 3.49 11.49 7.32
N ALA A 46 3.31 10.49 8.18
CA ALA A 46 2.07 10.36 8.95
C ALA A 46 1.87 11.57 9.88
N LEU A 47 2.92 12.04 10.56
CA LEU A 47 2.87 13.20 11.43
C LEU A 47 2.53 14.49 10.65
N ASP A 48 3.15 14.70 9.48
CA ASP A 48 2.85 15.84 8.61
C ASP A 48 1.36 15.85 8.20
N LEU A 49 0.82 14.67 7.86
CA LEU A 49 -0.59 14.51 7.47
C LEU A 49 -1.55 14.69 8.66
N GLU A 50 -1.20 14.19 9.84
CA GLU A 50 -1.97 14.39 11.07
C GLU A 50 -2.04 15.87 11.45
N GLN A 51 -0.95 16.61 11.31
CA GLN A 51 -0.94 18.05 11.56
C GLN A 51 -1.78 18.82 10.53
N SER A 52 -1.77 18.39 9.27
CA SER A 52 -2.59 18.97 8.20
C SER A 52 -4.09 18.63 8.35
N SER A 53 -4.43 17.50 8.99
CA SER A 53 -5.82 17.07 9.15
C SER A 53 -6.65 18.05 9.98
N ALA A 54 -6.03 18.70 10.97
CA ALA A 54 -6.65 19.76 11.77
C ALA A 54 -7.11 20.96 10.91
N CYS A 55 -6.33 21.32 9.88
CA CYS A 55 -6.67 22.41 8.95
C CYS A 55 -7.78 22.03 7.98
N SER A 56 -7.89 20.74 7.63
CA SER A 56 -8.90 20.22 6.69
C SER A 56 -10.17 19.73 7.39
N GLY A 57 -10.24 19.77 8.72
CA GLY A 57 -11.37 19.27 9.51
C GLY A 57 -11.54 17.74 9.46
N ALA A 58 -10.49 17.01 9.09
CA ALA A 58 -10.50 15.57 8.99
C ALA A 58 -10.20 14.91 10.35
N ASP A 59 -11.08 14.02 10.81
CA ASP A 59 -10.92 13.28 12.08
C ASP A 59 -10.37 11.85 11.89
N ALA A 60 -9.97 11.49 10.66
CA ALA A 60 -9.37 10.21 10.34
C ALA A 60 -7.94 10.16 10.87
N LYS A 61 -7.57 9.01 11.41
CA LYS A 61 -6.24 8.80 11.99
C LYS A 61 -5.27 8.33 10.93
N VAL A 62 -4.03 8.76 11.03
CA VAL A 62 -2.92 8.25 10.22
C VAL A 62 -1.76 7.90 11.12
N THR A 63 -1.18 6.72 10.93
CA THR A 63 0.05 6.31 11.63
C THR A 63 1.09 5.82 10.64
N GLY A 64 2.37 6.01 10.98
CA GLY A 64 3.49 5.49 10.22
C GLY A 64 4.17 4.35 10.99
N THR A 65 4.51 3.27 10.31
CA THR A 65 5.10 2.08 10.97
C THR A 65 5.97 1.24 10.03
N ALA A 66 6.74 0.34 10.61
CA ALA A 66 7.39 -0.79 9.93
C ALA A 66 7.01 -2.14 10.54
N ASN A 67 6.05 -2.16 11.47
CA ASN A 67 5.52 -3.38 12.08
C ASN A 67 4.25 -3.84 11.35
N TRP A 68 4.26 -5.08 10.87
CA TRP A 68 3.10 -5.69 10.21
C TRP A 68 1.91 -5.92 11.14
N GLU A 69 2.13 -6.00 12.45
CA GLU A 69 1.04 -6.13 13.43
C GLU A 69 0.14 -4.90 13.44
N ASP A 70 0.70 -3.72 13.18
CA ASP A 70 -0.07 -2.47 13.10
C ASP A 70 -1.02 -2.44 11.89
N LEU A 71 -0.78 -3.27 10.88
CA LEU A 71 -1.69 -3.46 9.73
C LEU A 71 -2.81 -4.46 10.02
N ALA A 72 -2.75 -5.22 11.12
CA ALA A 72 -3.71 -6.27 11.40
C ALA A 72 -5.15 -5.73 11.43
N GLY A 73 -6.07 -6.45 10.78
CA GLY A 73 -7.47 -6.05 10.65
C GLY A 73 -7.73 -4.94 9.62
N SER A 74 -6.78 -4.61 8.75
CA SER A 74 -7.05 -3.73 7.61
C SER A 74 -8.15 -4.31 6.71
N ASP A 75 -9.16 -3.50 6.39
CA ASP A 75 -10.20 -3.84 5.41
C ASP A 75 -9.65 -3.81 3.99
N VAL A 76 -8.72 -2.88 3.72
CA VAL A 76 -8.08 -2.69 2.41
C VAL A 76 -6.57 -2.59 2.58
N LEU A 77 -5.82 -3.27 1.72
CA LEU A 77 -4.38 -3.06 1.55
C LEU A 77 -4.10 -2.50 0.16
N ILE A 78 -3.40 -1.37 0.08
CA ILE A 78 -2.94 -0.79 -1.17
C ILE A 78 -1.43 -0.94 -1.26
N VAL A 79 -0.96 -1.69 -2.24
CA VAL A 79 0.45 -2.05 -2.39
C VAL A 79 1.11 -1.16 -3.42
N THR A 80 1.90 -0.21 -2.93
CA THR A 80 2.70 0.72 -3.74
C THR A 80 4.21 0.41 -3.67
N ALA A 81 4.59 -0.53 -2.80
CA ALA A 81 5.97 -0.91 -2.57
C ALA A 81 6.58 -1.56 -3.82
N GLY A 82 7.63 -0.93 -4.32
CA GLY A 82 8.35 -1.37 -5.49
C GLY A 82 9.41 -0.36 -5.85
N ILE A 83 10.35 -0.78 -6.68
CA ILE A 83 11.39 0.08 -7.24
C ILE A 83 10.89 0.56 -8.61
N PRO A 84 10.89 1.87 -8.88
CA PRO A 84 10.53 2.39 -10.18
C PRO A 84 11.57 1.96 -11.21
N ARG A 85 11.14 1.80 -12.47
CA ARG A 85 12.03 1.49 -13.58
C ARG A 85 13.12 2.55 -13.70
N LYS A 86 14.39 2.13 -13.71
CA LYS A 86 15.53 3.01 -13.97
C LYS A 86 15.77 3.17 -15.47
N PRO A 87 16.34 4.30 -15.94
CA PRO A 87 16.77 4.44 -17.32
C PRO A 87 17.67 3.29 -17.76
N GLY A 88 17.39 2.69 -18.92
CA GLY A 88 18.14 1.55 -19.45
C GLY A 88 17.77 0.18 -18.88
N GLN A 89 16.93 0.10 -17.85
CA GLN A 89 16.49 -1.18 -17.27
C GLN A 89 15.46 -1.87 -18.19
N SER A 90 15.62 -3.17 -18.44
CA SER A 90 14.65 -3.96 -19.19
C SER A 90 13.39 -4.24 -18.37
N ARG A 91 12.33 -4.73 -19.02
CA ARG A 91 11.09 -5.14 -18.32
C ARG A 91 11.36 -6.34 -17.41
N ASP A 92 12.17 -7.30 -17.87
CA ASP A 92 12.47 -8.53 -17.13
C ASP A 92 13.33 -8.25 -15.90
N ASP A 93 14.30 -7.34 -16.01
CA ASP A 93 15.09 -6.88 -14.86
C ASP A 93 14.20 -6.26 -13.78
N LEU A 94 13.20 -5.48 -14.21
CA LEU A 94 12.26 -4.85 -13.27
C LEU A 94 11.37 -5.88 -12.57
N VAL A 95 10.92 -6.91 -13.31
CA VAL A 95 10.22 -8.06 -12.70
C VAL A 95 11.12 -8.71 -11.65
N GLY A 96 12.38 -9.02 -12.00
CA GLY A 96 13.33 -9.66 -11.08
C GLY A 96 13.55 -8.87 -9.78
N VAL A 97 13.53 -7.54 -9.85
CA VAL A 97 13.69 -6.66 -8.69
C VAL A 97 12.42 -6.58 -7.83
N ASN A 98 11.25 -6.44 -8.45
CA ASN A 98 9.99 -6.23 -7.71
C ASN A 98 9.32 -7.53 -7.26
N LEU A 99 9.62 -8.66 -7.89
CA LEU A 99 9.03 -9.95 -7.53
C LEU A 99 9.33 -10.35 -6.07
N PRO A 100 10.58 -10.29 -5.55
CA PRO A 100 10.86 -10.60 -4.15
C PRO A 100 10.17 -9.65 -3.16
N ILE A 101 10.00 -8.38 -3.55
CA ILE A 101 9.28 -7.39 -2.73
C ILE A 101 7.81 -7.79 -2.62
N ILE A 102 7.14 -8.05 -3.75
CA ILE A 102 5.72 -8.41 -3.76
C ILE A 102 5.48 -9.74 -3.07
N GLN A 103 6.42 -10.66 -3.21
CA GLN A 103 6.45 -11.91 -2.50
C GLN A 103 6.44 -11.66 -0.99
N ASN A 104 7.39 -10.89 -0.46
CA ASN A 104 7.46 -10.59 0.97
C ASN A 104 6.18 -9.91 1.50
N VAL A 105 5.63 -8.95 0.74
CA VAL A 105 4.37 -8.29 1.07
C VAL A 105 3.21 -9.30 1.12
N ALA A 106 3.13 -10.20 0.13
CA ALA A 106 2.08 -11.23 0.07
C ALA A 106 2.12 -12.19 1.27
N ASP A 107 3.30 -12.65 1.68
CA ASP A 107 3.44 -13.55 2.84
C ASP A 107 2.95 -12.89 4.13
N ASN A 108 3.34 -11.63 4.36
CA ASN A 108 2.93 -10.90 5.54
C ASN A 108 1.45 -10.50 5.49
N ALA A 109 0.94 -10.08 4.33
CA ALA A 109 -0.48 -9.80 4.14
C ALA A 109 -1.33 -11.03 4.45
N LYS A 110 -0.92 -12.22 3.99
CA LYS A 110 -1.60 -13.49 4.31
C LYS A 110 -1.63 -13.77 5.82
N LYS A 111 -0.56 -13.45 6.54
CA LYS A 111 -0.43 -13.69 7.98
C LYS A 111 -1.21 -12.68 8.83
N HIS A 112 -1.14 -11.40 8.48
CA HIS A 112 -1.62 -10.31 9.33
C HIS A 112 -2.97 -9.74 8.86
N CYS A 113 -3.29 -9.84 7.57
CA CYS A 113 -4.47 -9.25 6.94
C CYS A 113 -5.16 -10.23 5.97
N PRO A 114 -5.48 -11.48 6.37
CA PRO A 114 -5.96 -12.51 5.45
C PRO A 114 -7.28 -12.14 4.75
N ASP A 115 -8.07 -11.26 5.35
CA ASP A 115 -9.39 -10.87 4.85
C ASP A 115 -9.41 -9.59 4.03
N ALA A 116 -8.29 -8.85 3.96
CA ALA A 116 -8.24 -7.56 3.30
C ALA A 116 -8.53 -7.65 1.79
N PHE A 117 -9.20 -6.64 1.25
CA PHE A 117 -9.24 -6.39 -0.19
C PHE A 117 -7.93 -5.72 -0.62
N VAL A 118 -7.27 -6.25 -1.63
CA VAL A 118 -5.92 -5.82 -2.01
C VAL A 118 -5.93 -5.13 -3.37
N ILE A 119 -5.35 -3.94 -3.42
CA ILE A 119 -5.12 -3.16 -4.64
C ILE A 119 -3.62 -3.05 -4.87
N VAL A 120 -3.11 -3.73 -5.90
CA VAL A 120 -1.70 -3.65 -6.28
C VAL A 120 -1.50 -2.50 -7.27
N ILE A 121 -0.48 -1.69 -7.04
CA ILE A 121 -0.05 -0.58 -7.92
C ILE A 121 1.37 -0.84 -8.45
N SER A 122 2.15 -1.65 -7.75
CA SER A 122 3.54 -1.96 -8.10
C SER A 122 3.68 -2.55 -9.50
N ASN A 123 4.62 -2.01 -10.27
CA ASN A 123 4.89 -2.44 -11.64
C ASN A 123 6.00 -3.50 -11.72
N PRO A 124 6.01 -4.34 -12.77
CA PRO A 124 5.01 -4.46 -13.85
C PRO A 124 3.70 -5.06 -13.35
N LEU A 125 2.59 -4.34 -13.52
CA LEU A 125 1.38 -4.56 -12.74
C LEU A 125 0.84 -5.99 -12.81
N ASP A 126 0.62 -6.52 -14.02
CA ASP A 126 -0.02 -7.83 -14.18
C ASP A 126 0.77 -8.96 -13.52
N ALA A 127 2.11 -8.90 -13.62
CA ALA A 127 2.99 -9.88 -13.00
C ALA A 127 2.94 -9.77 -11.46
N MET A 128 2.89 -8.54 -10.94
CA MET A 128 2.82 -8.29 -9.50
C MET A 128 1.48 -8.73 -8.91
N VAL A 129 0.36 -8.43 -9.57
CA VAL A 129 -0.99 -8.87 -9.18
C VAL A 129 -1.07 -10.39 -9.19
N TYR A 130 -0.60 -11.02 -10.27
CA TYR A 130 -0.61 -12.47 -10.42
C TYR A 130 0.18 -13.14 -9.30
N GLU A 131 1.42 -12.70 -9.05
CA GLU A 131 2.25 -13.31 -8.02
C GLU A 131 1.65 -13.11 -6.62
N PHE A 132 1.16 -11.90 -6.31
CA PHE A 132 0.54 -11.61 -5.03
C PHE A 132 -0.65 -12.55 -4.76
N LYS A 133 -1.56 -12.68 -5.74
CA LYS A 133 -2.71 -13.59 -5.65
C LYS A 133 -2.27 -15.04 -5.50
N ARG A 134 -1.31 -15.49 -6.34
CA ARG A 134 -0.80 -16.86 -6.32
C ARG A 134 -0.21 -17.22 -4.96
N ARG A 135 0.55 -16.30 -4.35
CA ARG A 135 1.27 -16.53 -3.10
C ARG A 135 0.39 -16.43 -1.86
N THR A 136 -0.51 -15.45 -1.83
CA THR A 136 -1.52 -15.36 -0.75
C THR A 136 -2.49 -16.54 -0.79
N GLY A 137 -2.89 -16.98 -1.99
CA GLY A 137 -3.99 -17.93 -2.18
C GLY A 137 -5.37 -17.28 -1.98
N ALA A 138 -5.43 -15.95 -1.95
CA ALA A 138 -6.68 -15.22 -1.75
C ALA A 138 -7.68 -15.47 -2.91
N PRO A 139 -9.00 -15.34 -2.65
CA PRO A 139 -10.02 -15.34 -3.69
C PRO A 139 -9.70 -14.33 -4.80
N ARG A 140 -10.02 -14.63 -6.05
CA ARG A 140 -9.63 -13.77 -7.19
C ARG A 140 -10.20 -12.36 -7.06
N GLU A 141 -11.41 -12.28 -6.51
CA GLU A 141 -12.18 -11.05 -6.31
C GLU A 141 -11.62 -10.17 -5.20
N LYS A 142 -10.68 -10.68 -4.38
CA LYS A 142 -10.01 -9.90 -3.32
C LYS A 142 -8.69 -9.27 -3.75
N VAL A 143 -8.15 -9.57 -4.93
CA VAL A 143 -6.85 -9.03 -5.38
C VAL A 143 -7.00 -8.42 -6.77
N VAL A 144 -6.85 -7.10 -6.86
CA VAL A 144 -6.97 -6.34 -8.11
C VAL A 144 -5.74 -5.49 -8.37
N GLY A 145 -5.53 -5.12 -9.63
CA GLY A 145 -4.50 -4.16 -10.04
C GLY A 145 -5.11 -2.81 -10.39
N MET A 146 -4.41 -1.72 -10.05
CA MET A 146 -4.73 -0.38 -10.55
C MET A 146 -3.89 -0.09 -11.80
N ALA A 147 -4.51 -0.16 -12.98
CA ALA A 147 -3.96 0.36 -14.24
C ALA A 147 -5.07 0.99 -15.09
N GLY A 148 -6.04 0.18 -15.53
CA GLY A 148 -7.01 0.60 -16.55
C GLY A 148 -7.80 1.87 -16.21
N VAL A 149 -8.04 2.15 -14.93
CA VAL A 149 -8.68 3.40 -14.48
C VAL A 149 -7.83 4.63 -14.79
N LEU A 150 -6.50 4.54 -14.62
CA LEU A 150 -5.56 5.62 -14.95
C LEU A 150 -5.34 5.71 -16.47
N ASP A 151 -5.13 4.59 -17.14
CA ASP A 151 -4.83 4.57 -18.58
C ASP A 151 -6.02 5.03 -19.45
N SER A 152 -7.24 4.98 -18.90
CA SER A 152 -8.48 5.38 -19.59
C SER A 152 -9.00 6.78 -19.20
N ALA A 153 -8.40 7.43 -18.21
CA ALA A 153 -8.82 8.76 -17.72
C ALA A 153 -8.35 9.88 -18.63
#